data_AF-A0A0Q8NP84-F1
#
_entry.id   AF-A0A0Q8NP84-F1
#
_cell.length_a   1.000
_cell.length_b   1.000
_cell.length_c   1.000
_cell.angle_alpha   90.00
_cell.angle_beta   90.00
_cell.angle_gamma   90.00
#
_symmetry.space_group_name_H-M   'P 1'
#
loop_
_entity.id
_entity.type
_entity.pdbx_description
1 polymer ?
#
loop_
_entity_poly.entity_id
_entity_poly.type
_entity_poly.pdbx_seq_one_letter_code
_entity_poly.pdbx_strand_id
1 'polypeptide(L)'
;MVEIHDDRPGHTLVPCPSCGLTDEVKRVPAVHLAGRDRVLVPARDQDGRSTTVTRTVTTAVSDALSPVPLLGAATVAKAAGFIALGVFALFIAVGTFIGGALGGRWFADDPAPAARPQGYGRGVTGWVEVDGVRTWTYADAGSSASADHPDLAFLGWISGFALLAAVLLFVLAASRKAALRTRLAGRPAAEELWAQAWYCARCATAHFPPTPGEPARALSLQEFRRRIWQAGGYGDLADRYPAV
;
A
#
# COMPACT_ATOMS: atom_id res chain seq x y z
N MET A 1 -48.46 23.02 17.69
CA MET A 1 -47.38 22.50 18.55
C MET A 1 -47.56 20.99 18.57
N VAL A 2 -46.77 20.27 17.78
CA VAL A 2 -46.93 18.83 17.58
C VAL A 2 -46.05 18.13 18.60
N GLU A 3 -46.65 17.59 19.65
CA GLU A 3 -46.00 16.60 20.53
C GLU A 3 -45.80 15.32 19.72
N ILE A 4 -44.56 15.08 19.29
CA ILE A 4 -44.15 13.82 18.69
C ILE A 4 -43.96 12.84 19.86
N HIS A 5 -44.96 11.99 20.09
CA HIS A 5 -44.86 10.85 21.00
C HIS A 5 -44.04 9.76 20.28
N ASP A 6 -42.75 9.65 20.61
CA ASP A 6 -41.82 8.65 20.06
C ASP A 6 -42.04 7.31 20.80
N ASP A 7 -42.97 6.51 20.30
CA ASP A 7 -43.37 5.20 20.85
C ASP A 7 -42.42 4.07 20.39
N ARG A 8 -41.11 4.36 20.25
CA ARG A 8 -40.10 3.31 20.06
C ARG A 8 -39.95 2.57 21.39
N PRO A 9 -39.89 1.22 21.39
CA PRO A 9 -39.62 0.45 22.60
C PRO A 9 -38.35 1.02 23.24
N GLY A 10 -38.56 1.75 24.33
CA GLY A 10 -37.55 2.61 24.92
C GLY A 10 -36.38 1.75 25.30
N HIS A 11 -35.24 1.93 24.63
CA HIS A 11 -33.98 1.48 25.18
C HIS A 11 -33.80 2.27 26.48
N THR A 12 -34.17 1.67 27.61
CA THR A 12 -33.94 2.22 28.93
C THR A 12 -32.44 2.47 29.04
N LEU A 13 -32.05 3.74 28.98
CA LEU A 13 -30.67 4.15 29.14
C LEU A 13 -30.26 3.74 30.56
N VAL A 14 -29.23 2.90 30.64
CA VAL A 14 -28.67 2.48 31.93
C VAL A 14 -28.11 3.73 32.61
N PRO A 15 -28.50 4.03 33.87
CA PRO A 15 -27.94 5.16 34.60
C PRO A 15 -26.44 5.01 34.73
N CYS A 16 -25.71 6.12 34.60
CA CYS A 16 -24.26 6.11 34.73
C CYS A 16 -23.87 5.59 36.13
N PRO A 17 -23.00 4.58 36.26
CA PRO A 17 -22.61 4.04 37.57
C PRO A 17 -21.80 5.02 38.44
N SER A 18 -21.25 6.10 37.85
CA SER A 18 -20.52 7.13 38.59
C SER A 18 -21.42 8.25 39.14
N CYS A 19 -22.38 8.76 38.35
CA CYS A 19 -23.20 9.90 38.74
C CYS A 19 -24.69 9.58 38.96
N GLY A 20 -25.15 8.39 38.57
CA GLY A 20 -26.55 7.95 38.70
C GLY A 20 -27.53 8.56 37.68
N LEU A 21 -27.07 9.45 36.80
CA LEU A 21 -27.91 10.17 35.85
C LEU A 21 -27.88 9.53 34.45
N THR A 22 -28.93 9.78 33.66
CA THR A 22 -29.13 9.26 32.29
C THR A 22 -29.13 10.35 31.22
N ASP A 23 -29.11 11.63 31.60
CA ASP A 23 -29.23 12.81 30.73
C ASP A 23 -28.08 12.95 29.72
N GLU A 24 -26.86 12.62 30.13
CA GLU A 24 -25.66 12.71 29.30
C GLU A 24 -25.07 11.35 28.89
N VAL A 25 -25.85 10.27 29.04
CA VAL A 25 -25.42 8.92 28.66
C VAL A 25 -25.77 8.66 27.19
N LYS A 26 -24.75 8.40 26.38
CA LYS A 26 -24.92 8.10 24.96
C LYS A 26 -24.22 6.79 24.63
N ARG A 27 -24.73 6.05 23.65
CA ARG A 27 -24.04 4.87 23.11
C ARG A 27 -22.68 5.30 22.56
N VAL A 28 -21.63 4.52 22.85
CA VAL A 28 -20.27 4.80 22.38
C VAL A 28 -20.20 4.98 20.86
N PRO A 29 -20.86 4.14 20.03
CA PRO A 29 -20.91 4.36 18.59
C PRO A 29 -21.41 5.75 18.17
N ALA A 30 -22.45 6.26 18.84
CA ALA A 30 -23.00 7.57 18.53
C ALA A 30 -22.02 8.69 18.87
N VAL A 31 -21.34 8.59 20.03
CA VAL A 31 -20.33 9.58 20.46
C VAL A 31 -19.11 9.56 19.55
N HIS A 32 -18.64 8.36 19.19
CA HIS A 32 -17.53 8.17 18.26
C HIS A 32 -17.83 8.75 16.88
N LEU A 33 -19.03 8.51 16.34
CA LEU A 33 -19.44 9.10 15.05
C LEU A 33 -19.64 10.60 15.14
N ALA A 34 -20.20 11.12 16.24
CA ALA A 34 -20.39 12.55 16.44
C ALA A 34 -19.06 13.31 16.59
N GLY A 35 -18.02 12.68 17.13
CA GLY A 35 -16.68 13.26 17.23
C GLY A 35 -15.83 13.15 15.96
N ARG A 36 -16.40 12.60 14.87
CA ARG A 36 -15.79 12.56 13.55
C ARG A 36 -16.40 13.63 12.66
N ASP A 37 -15.64 14.69 12.41
CA ASP A 37 -16.05 15.71 11.48
C ASP A 37 -15.15 15.72 10.23
N ARG A 38 -15.73 16.08 9.09
CA ARG A 38 -15.03 16.24 7.82
C ARG A 38 -14.87 17.72 7.56
N VAL A 39 -13.69 18.23 7.84
CA VAL A 39 -13.38 19.65 7.65
C VAL A 39 -12.69 19.82 6.31
N LEU A 40 -13.17 20.78 5.51
CA LEU A 40 -12.47 21.22 4.30
C LEU A 40 -11.30 22.11 4.73
N VAL A 41 -10.09 21.58 4.63
CA VAL A 41 -8.88 22.33 4.98
C VAL A 41 -8.24 22.83 3.69
N PRO A 42 -7.93 24.14 3.57
CA PRO A 42 -7.13 24.62 2.47
C PRO A 42 -5.73 23.98 2.55
N ALA A 43 -5.38 23.23 1.52
CA ALA A 43 -4.06 22.66 1.31
C ALA A 43 -3.41 23.35 0.12
N ARG A 44 -2.10 23.58 0.19
CA ARG A 44 -1.32 23.95 -1.00
C ARG A 44 -0.80 22.67 -1.64
N ASP A 45 -1.00 22.55 -2.95
CA ASP A 45 -0.32 21.53 -3.73
C ASP A 45 1.16 21.88 -3.96
N GLN A 46 1.89 20.99 -4.64
CA GLN A 46 3.30 21.21 -4.97
C GLN A 46 3.53 22.38 -5.94
N ASP A 47 2.49 22.77 -6.69
CA ASP A 47 2.52 23.87 -7.65
C ASP A 47 2.13 25.21 -7.01
N GLY A 48 1.89 25.23 -5.70
CA GLY A 48 1.48 26.41 -4.94
C GLY A 48 0.00 26.80 -5.07
N ARG A 49 -0.80 25.99 -5.77
CA ARG A 49 -2.24 26.23 -5.93
C ARG A 49 -2.99 25.82 -4.67
N SER A 50 -3.93 26.65 -4.24
CA SER A 50 -4.83 26.33 -3.14
C SER A 50 -5.87 25.31 -3.61
N THR A 51 -5.85 24.13 -2.99
CA THR A 51 -6.86 23.09 -3.16
C THR A 51 -7.54 22.85 -1.81
N THR A 52 -8.85 22.71 -1.79
CA THR A 52 -9.57 22.30 -0.57
C THR A 52 -9.50 20.80 -0.46
N VAL A 53 -8.83 20.31 0.59
CA VAL A 53 -8.72 18.87 0.88
C VAL A 53 -9.58 18.57 2.08
N THR A 54 -10.55 17.67 1.91
CA THR A 54 -11.34 17.15 3.02
C THR A 54 -10.44 16.33 3.94
N ARG A 55 -10.22 16.80 5.17
CA ARG A 55 -9.53 16.04 6.21
C ARG A 55 -10.55 15.62 7.26
N THR A 56 -10.47 14.36 7.66
CA THR A 56 -11.28 13.88 8.79
C THR A 56 -10.56 14.30 10.07
N VAL A 57 -11.21 15.14 10.88
CA VAL A 57 -10.72 15.52 12.20
C VAL A 57 -11.48 14.67 13.22
N THR A 58 -10.73 13.96 14.05
CA THR A 58 -11.27 13.16 15.15
C THR A 58 -10.99 13.89 16.46
N THR A 59 -12.01 14.07 17.29
CA THR A 59 -11.78 14.54 18.67
C THR A 59 -11.01 13.48 19.47
N ALA A 60 -10.26 13.89 20.50
CA ALA A 60 -9.52 12.97 21.37
C ALA A 60 -10.44 11.90 21.99
N VAL A 61 -11.65 12.29 22.40
CA VAL A 61 -12.69 11.37 22.90
C VAL A 61 -13.10 10.37 21.82
N SER A 62 -13.33 10.81 20.59
CA SER A 62 -13.66 9.90 19.48
C SER A 62 -12.53 8.91 19.19
N ASP A 63 -11.28 9.36 19.24
CA ASP A 63 -10.12 8.49 19.00
C ASP A 63 -9.93 7.47 20.12
N ALA A 64 -10.09 7.90 21.38
CA ALA A 64 -10.06 7.02 22.54
C ALA A 64 -11.17 5.96 22.52
N LEU A 65 -12.33 6.30 21.96
CA LEU A 65 -13.46 5.40 21.77
C LEU A 65 -13.39 4.58 20.47
N SER A 66 -12.26 4.55 19.76
CA SER A 66 -12.15 3.80 18.50
C SER A 66 -12.09 2.26 18.72
N PRO A 67 -12.88 1.46 17.98
CA PRO A 67 -12.87 0.00 18.14
C PRO A 67 -11.61 -0.65 17.57
N VAL A 68 -10.92 0.05 16.65
CA VAL A 68 -9.76 -0.45 15.92
C VAL A 68 -8.71 0.66 15.88
N PRO A 69 -7.43 0.34 16.09
CA PRO A 69 -6.35 1.30 15.91
C PRO A 69 -6.38 1.88 14.49
N LEU A 70 -6.33 3.22 14.40
CA LEU A 70 -6.06 3.90 13.15
C LEU A 70 -4.59 3.62 12.78
N LEU A 71 -4.37 2.58 11.97
CA LEU A 71 -3.06 2.37 11.36
C LEU A 71 -2.75 3.61 10.53
N GLY A 72 -1.85 4.45 11.04
CA GLY A 72 -1.62 5.78 10.52
C GLY A 72 -1.37 5.78 9.01
N ALA A 73 -1.74 6.88 8.35
CA ALA A 73 -1.58 7.09 6.90
C ALA A 73 -0.18 6.73 6.38
N ALA A 74 0.86 6.84 7.22
CA ALA A 74 2.22 6.40 6.93
C ALA A 74 2.34 4.91 6.55
N THR A 75 1.55 4.02 7.15
CA THR A 75 1.57 2.58 6.84
C THR A 75 0.94 2.31 5.47
N VAL A 76 -0.14 3.02 5.15
CA VAL A 76 -0.82 2.95 3.85
C VAL A 76 0.05 3.56 2.76
N ALA A 77 0.67 4.71 3.02
CA ALA A 77 1.58 5.38 2.09
C ALA A 77 2.82 4.51 1.78
N LYS A 78 3.40 3.86 2.79
CA LYS A 78 4.50 2.90 2.57
C LYS A 78 4.07 1.74 1.68
N ALA A 79 2.89 1.15 1.93
CA ALA A 79 2.36 0.07 1.10
C ALA A 79 2.10 0.52 -0.35
N ALA A 80 1.52 1.72 -0.53
CA ALA A 80 1.30 2.31 -1.85
C ALA A 80 2.64 2.58 -2.58
N GLY A 81 3.66 3.06 -1.87
CA GLY A 81 5.00 3.27 -2.43
C GLY A 81 5.64 1.98 -2.93
N PHE A 82 5.54 0.88 -2.16
CA PHE A 82 6.05 -0.42 -2.61
C PHE A 82 5.31 -0.96 -3.84
N ILE A 83 3.99 -0.75 -3.91
CA ILE A 83 3.19 -1.15 -5.09
C ILE A 83 3.59 -0.32 -6.31
N ALA A 84 3.70 1.01 -6.17
CA ALA A 84 4.10 1.89 -7.26
C ALA A 84 5.50 1.56 -7.78
N LEU A 85 6.46 1.32 -6.88
CA LEU A 85 7.81 0.88 -7.21
C LEU A 85 7.80 -0.48 -7.93
N GLY A 86 6.96 -1.42 -7.49
CA GLY A 86 6.80 -2.73 -8.12
C GLY A 86 6.23 -2.63 -9.54
N VAL A 87 5.22 -1.78 -9.75
CA VAL A 87 4.66 -1.51 -11.09
C VAL A 87 5.71 -0.87 -11.99
N PHE A 88 6.46 0.12 -11.49
CA PHE A 88 7.52 0.75 -12.26
C PHE A 88 8.62 -0.24 -12.66
N ALA A 89 9.07 -1.08 -11.73
CA ALA A 89 10.04 -2.15 -12.02
C ALA A 89 9.50 -3.15 -13.05
N LEU A 90 8.20 -3.49 -13.00
CA LEU A 90 7.56 -4.34 -14.01
C LEU A 90 7.56 -3.69 -15.40
N PHE A 91 7.26 -2.39 -15.50
CA PHE A 91 7.35 -1.66 -16.77
C PHE A 91 8.76 -1.66 -17.33
N ILE A 92 9.78 -1.48 -16.49
CA ILE A 92 11.19 -1.59 -16.91
C ILE A 92 11.47 -3.01 -17.43
N ALA A 93 11.05 -4.05 -16.72
CA ALA A 93 11.26 -5.43 -17.12
C ALA A 93 10.60 -5.74 -18.48
N VAL A 94 9.35 -5.31 -18.67
CA VAL A 94 8.60 -5.51 -19.92
C VAL A 94 9.23 -4.70 -21.06
N GLY A 95 9.57 -3.43 -20.84
CA GLY A 95 10.15 -2.57 -21.87
C GLY A 95 11.53 -3.07 -22.33
N THR A 96 12.38 -3.49 -21.39
CA THR A 96 13.70 -4.07 -21.70
C THR A 96 13.59 -5.41 -22.41
N PHE A 97 12.64 -6.26 -22.01
CA PHE A 97 12.35 -7.52 -22.69
C PHE A 97 11.85 -7.31 -24.13
N ILE A 98 10.84 -6.45 -24.33
CA ILE A 98 10.28 -6.16 -25.67
C ILE A 98 11.34 -5.52 -26.56
N GLY A 99 12.14 -4.58 -26.04
CA GLY A 99 13.25 -3.97 -26.78
C GLY A 99 14.30 -4.99 -27.22
N GLY A 100 14.66 -5.94 -26.33
CA GLY A 100 15.56 -7.04 -26.67
C GLY A 100 14.99 -8.03 -27.68
N ALA A 101 13.69 -8.36 -27.56
CA ALA A 101 13.00 -9.30 -28.44
C ALA A 101 12.77 -8.72 -29.85
N LEU A 102 12.28 -7.48 -29.96
CA LEU A 102 12.09 -6.80 -31.26
C LEU A 102 13.42 -6.48 -31.95
N GLY A 103 14.51 -6.32 -31.18
CA GLY A 103 15.87 -6.24 -31.72
C GLY A 103 16.34 -7.53 -32.41
N GLY A 104 15.62 -8.64 -32.25
CA GLY A 104 15.88 -9.91 -32.94
C GLY A 104 17.09 -10.69 -32.44
N ARG A 105 17.64 -10.36 -31.25
CA ARG A 105 18.98 -10.84 -30.82
C ARG A 105 19.00 -11.72 -29.57
N TRP A 106 17.87 -11.91 -28.89
CA TRP A 106 17.81 -12.72 -27.66
C TRP A 106 17.83 -14.23 -27.89
N PHE A 107 17.33 -14.67 -29.05
CA PHE A 107 17.22 -16.08 -29.41
C PHE A 107 17.87 -16.38 -30.76
N ALA A 108 18.61 -15.41 -31.32
CA ALA A 108 19.47 -15.70 -32.43
C ALA A 108 20.68 -16.44 -31.86
N ASP A 109 20.60 -17.77 -31.82
CA ASP A 109 21.81 -18.57 -31.87
C ASP A 109 22.53 -18.11 -33.14
N ASP A 110 23.66 -17.42 -32.99
CA ASP A 110 24.54 -17.21 -34.13
C ASP A 110 24.74 -18.59 -34.73
N PRO A 111 24.22 -18.89 -35.95
CA PRO A 111 24.43 -20.20 -36.52
C PRO A 111 25.93 -20.33 -36.64
N ALA A 112 26.51 -21.24 -35.82
CA ALA A 112 27.94 -21.53 -35.79
C ALA A 112 28.41 -21.48 -37.24
N PRO A 113 29.36 -20.58 -37.59
CA PRO A 113 29.55 -20.13 -38.96
C PRO A 113 29.61 -21.36 -39.83
N ALA A 114 28.49 -21.64 -40.52
CA ALA A 114 28.41 -22.79 -41.38
C ALA A 114 29.56 -22.56 -42.34
N ALA A 115 30.58 -23.40 -42.28
CA ALA A 115 31.80 -23.25 -43.05
C ALA A 115 31.36 -23.09 -44.50
N ARG A 116 31.23 -21.83 -44.94
CA ARG A 116 30.73 -21.54 -46.27
C ARG A 116 31.84 -22.06 -47.17
N PRO A 117 31.55 -22.95 -48.12
CA PRO A 117 32.55 -23.28 -49.12
C PRO A 117 32.96 -21.96 -49.77
N GLN A 118 34.27 -21.68 -49.75
CA GLN A 118 34.90 -20.52 -50.36
C GLN A 118 34.42 -20.42 -51.82
N GLY A 119 33.38 -19.62 -52.05
CA GLY A 119 32.67 -19.53 -53.31
C GLY A 119 32.55 -18.07 -53.71
N TYR A 120 33.51 -17.62 -54.52
CA TYR A 120 33.49 -16.46 -55.41
C TYR A 120 32.70 -15.23 -54.90
N GLY A 121 33.30 -14.47 -54.00
CA GLY A 121 32.91 -13.08 -53.78
C GLY A 121 33.19 -12.26 -55.03
N ARG A 122 32.20 -11.45 -55.46
CA ARG A 122 32.37 -10.39 -56.45
C ARG A 122 33.20 -9.27 -55.82
N GLY A 123 34.51 -9.48 -55.69
CA GLY A 123 35.46 -8.43 -55.35
C GLY A 123 35.44 -7.36 -56.42
N VAL A 124 35.58 -6.09 -56.03
CA VAL A 124 35.84 -5.02 -57.00
C VAL A 124 37.27 -5.25 -57.48
N THR A 125 37.41 -5.79 -58.68
CA THR A 125 38.72 -6.09 -59.27
C THR A 125 39.28 -4.78 -59.84
N GLY A 126 40.41 -4.32 -59.28
CA GLY A 126 41.11 -3.13 -59.74
C GLY A 126 42.60 -3.41 -59.93
N TRP A 127 43.24 -2.64 -60.80
CA TRP A 127 44.69 -2.66 -60.94
C TRP A 127 45.31 -1.78 -59.86
N VAL A 128 46.32 -2.30 -59.17
CA VAL A 128 47.17 -1.51 -58.30
C VAL A 128 48.60 -1.64 -58.82
N GLU A 129 49.30 -0.50 -58.92
CA GLU A 129 50.67 -0.44 -59.38
C GLU A 129 51.60 -0.29 -58.17
N VAL A 130 52.48 -1.26 -57.96
CA VAL A 130 53.45 -1.28 -56.86
C VAL A 130 54.83 -1.41 -57.50
N ASP A 131 55.71 -0.44 -57.22
CA ASP A 131 57.07 -0.37 -57.78
C ASP A 131 57.15 -0.48 -59.31
N GLY A 132 56.18 0.14 -60.02
CA GLY A 132 56.10 0.14 -61.48
C GLY A 132 55.64 -1.20 -62.08
N VAL A 133 55.25 -2.18 -61.26
CA VAL A 133 54.67 -3.44 -61.69
C VAL A 133 53.17 -3.42 -61.41
N ARG A 134 52.38 -3.64 -62.45
CA ARG A 134 50.92 -3.64 -62.38
C ARG A 134 50.42 -5.02 -62.00
N THR A 135 49.94 -5.17 -60.77
CA THR A 135 49.41 -6.45 -60.25
C THR A 135 47.90 -6.40 -60.11
N TRP A 136 47.22 -7.47 -60.52
CA TRP A 136 45.81 -7.68 -60.20
C TRP A 136 45.70 -8.03 -58.72
N THR A 137 45.01 -7.21 -57.94
CA THR A 137 44.65 -7.55 -56.55
C THR A 137 43.15 -7.71 -56.44
N TYR A 138 42.75 -8.78 -55.76
CA TYR A 138 41.37 -8.93 -55.30
C TYR A 138 41.27 -8.15 -53.99
N ALA A 139 40.69 -6.94 -54.05
CA ALA A 139 40.25 -6.30 -52.83
C ALA A 139 39.04 -7.09 -52.33
N ASP A 140 39.22 -7.90 -51.29
CA ASP A 140 38.09 -8.46 -50.56
C ASP A 140 37.24 -7.28 -50.07
N ALA A 141 36.12 -7.02 -50.74
CA ALA A 141 35.10 -6.06 -50.30
C ALA A 141 34.36 -6.57 -49.04
N GLY A 142 35.03 -7.40 -48.25
CA GLY A 142 34.45 -8.30 -47.26
C GLY A 142 35.10 -8.17 -45.89
N SER A 143 35.65 -7.01 -45.56
CA SER A 143 35.52 -6.52 -44.18
C SER A 143 34.57 -5.34 -44.21
N SER A 144 33.30 -5.59 -44.60
CA SER A 144 32.22 -4.82 -44.00
C SER A 144 32.51 -4.87 -42.51
N ALA A 145 32.97 -3.74 -41.97
CA ALA A 145 33.22 -3.56 -40.56
C ALA A 145 32.13 -4.36 -39.86
N SER A 146 32.53 -5.43 -39.17
CA SER A 146 31.66 -6.09 -38.22
C SER A 146 31.27 -4.94 -37.30
N ALA A 147 30.14 -4.32 -37.61
CA ALA A 147 29.68 -3.15 -36.92
C ALA A 147 29.69 -3.61 -35.48
N ASP A 148 30.55 -3.00 -34.68
CA ASP A 148 30.71 -3.26 -33.25
C ASP A 148 29.32 -3.03 -32.67
N HIS A 149 28.53 -4.09 -32.71
CA HIS A 149 27.14 -4.06 -32.36
C HIS A 149 27.17 -4.27 -30.86
N PRO A 150 26.76 -3.27 -30.06
CA PRO A 150 26.90 -3.34 -28.62
C PRO A 150 26.17 -4.60 -28.13
N ASP A 151 26.89 -5.44 -27.40
CA ASP A 151 26.34 -6.64 -26.77
C ASP A 151 25.14 -6.21 -25.90
N LEU A 152 23.94 -6.68 -26.25
CA LEU A 152 22.69 -6.34 -25.55
C LEU A 152 22.35 -7.38 -24.47
N ALA A 153 23.22 -8.35 -24.18
CA ALA A 153 23.02 -9.32 -23.11
C ALA A 153 22.77 -8.66 -21.75
N PHE A 154 23.35 -7.48 -21.51
CA PHE A 154 23.12 -6.70 -20.28
C PHE A 154 21.65 -6.30 -20.09
N LEU A 155 20.86 -6.10 -21.17
CA LEU A 155 19.43 -5.78 -21.07
C LEU A 155 18.62 -6.94 -20.51
N GLY A 156 19.02 -8.19 -20.78
CA GLY A 156 18.39 -9.37 -20.19
C GLY A 156 18.62 -9.47 -18.69
N TRP A 157 19.84 -9.15 -18.23
CA TRP A 157 20.12 -9.06 -16.80
C TRP A 157 19.31 -7.95 -16.13
N ILE A 158 19.22 -6.77 -16.75
CA ILE A 158 18.38 -5.67 -16.25
C ILE A 158 16.91 -6.10 -16.15
N SER A 159 16.36 -6.76 -17.18
CA SER A 159 14.97 -7.23 -17.15
C SER A 159 14.74 -8.28 -16.06
N GLY A 160 15.68 -9.21 -15.89
CA GLY A 160 15.63 -10.25 -14.86
C GLY A 160 15.65 -9.67 -13.45
N PHE A 161 16.58 -8.75 -13.17
CA PHE A 161 16.66 -8.07 -11.87
C PHE A 161 15.43 -7.19 -11.60
N ALA A 162 14.95 -6.47 -12.62
CA ALA A 162 13.76 -5.64 -12.49
C ALA A 162 12.51 -6.48 -12.18
N LEU A 163 12.35 -7.64 -12.83
CA LEU A 163 11.26 -8.57 -12.56
C LEU A 163 11.35 -9.17 -11.15
N LEU A 164 12.54 -9.61 -10.73
CA LEU A 164 12.76 -10.15 -9.38
C LEU A 164 12.45 -9.10 -8.31
N ALA A 165 12.89 -7.86 -8.51
CA ALA A 165 12.57 -6.75 -7.63
C ALA A 165 11.05 -6.51 -7.56
N ALA A 166 10.35 -6.50 -8.70
CA ALA A 166 8.89 -6.35 -8.73
C ALA A 166 8.19 -7.45 -7.92
N VAL A 167 8.54 -8.72 -8.15
CA VAL A 167 7.97 -9.87 -7.42
C VAL A 167 8.21 -9.74 -5.92
N LEU A 168 9.45 -9.42 -5.51
CA LEU A 168 9.80 -9.24 -4.09
C LEU A 168 8.95 -8.14 -3.44
N LEU A 169 8.77 -7.00 -4.12
CA LEU A 169 7.97 -5.89 -3.64
C LEU A 169 6.49 -6.28 -3.47
N PHE A 170 5.92 -7.01 -4.43
CA PHE A 170 4.54 -7.51 -4.34
C PHE A 170 4.38 -8.52 -3.20
N VAL A 171 5.32 -9.45 -3.02
CA VAL A 171 5.30 -10.42 -1.92
C VAL A 171 5.41 -9.72 -0.57
N LEU A 172 6.28 -8.72 -0.43
CA LEU A 172 6.39 -7.93 0.81
C LEU A 172 5.13 -7.12 1.10
N ALA A 173 4.50 -6.52 0.09
CA ALA A 173 3.23 -5.83 0.24
C ALA A 173 2.10 -6.79 0.65
N ALA A 174 2.01 -7.95 -0.01
CA ALA A 174 0.99 -8.97 0.25
C ALA A 174 1.14 -9.60 1.64
N SER A 175 2.35 -9.99 2.02
CA SER A 175 2.66 -10.56 3.34
C SER A 175 2.37 -9.58 4.48
N ARG A 176 2.71 -8.29 4.32
CA ARG A 176 2.36 -7.24 5.30
C ARG A 176 0.84 -7.05 5.39
N LYS A 177 0.14 -7.05 4.26
CA LYS A 177 -1.32 -6.95 4.23
C LYS A 177 -1.98 -8.18 4.88
N ALA A 178 -1.45 -9.37 4.64
CA ALA A 178 -1.91 -10.61 5.26
C ALA A 178 -1.66 -10.61 6.77
N ALA A 179 -0.45 -10.26 7.22
CA ALA A 179 -0.11 -10.13 8.63
C ALA A 179 -0.97 -9.07 9.35
N LEU A 180 -1.33 -7.99 8.67
CA LEU A 180 -2.25 -7.00 9.21
C LEU A 180 -3.68 -7.55 9.31
N ARG A 181 -4.15 -8.26 8.28
CA ARG A 181 -5.48 -8.89 8.28
C ARG A 181 -5.61 -9.94 9.37
N THR A 182 -4.57 -10.75 9.60
CA THR A 182 -4.58 -11.75 10.67
C THR A 182 -4.59 -11.07 12.04
N ARG A 183 -3.82 -9.99 12.23
CA ARG A 183 -3.86 -9.20 13.48
C ARG A 183 -5.21 -8.53 13.73
N LEU A 184 -5.92 -8.15 12.67
CA LEU A 184 -7.25 -7.54 12.75
C LEU A 184 -8.39 -8.57 12.58
N ALA A 185 -8.10 -9.87 12.60
CA ALA A 185 -9.12 -10.90 12.43
C ALA A 185 -10.14 -10.89 13.58
N GLY A 186 -9.73 -10.47 14.79
CA GLY A 186 -10.61 -10.29 15.94
C GLY A 186 -11.44 -9.00 15.92
N ARG A 187 -11.35 -8.18 14.86
CA ARG A 187 -12.11 -6.94 14.72
C ARG A 187 -13.62 -7.09 14.98
N PRO A 188 -14.32 -8.13 14.48
CA PRO A 188 -15.75 -8.29 14.73
C PRO A 188 -16.07 -8.41 16.23
N ALA A 189 -15.25 -9.14 16.99
CA ALA A 189 -15.44 -9.30 18.44
C ALA A 189 -15.22 -7.97 19.20
N ALA A 190 -14.23 -7.18 18.78
CA ALA A 190 -14.02 -5.85 19.32
C ALA A 190 -15.18 -4.90 18.99
N GLU A 191 -15.68 -4.92 17.75
CA GLU A 191 -16.81 -4.08 17.31
C GLU A 191 -18.12 -4.46 18.01
N GLU A 192 -18.37 -5.75 18.22
CA GLU A 192 -19.53 -6.23 18.97
C GLU A 192 -19.51 -5.73 20.42
N LEU A 193 -18.38 -5.88 21.11
CA LEU A 193 -18.21 -5.39 22.47
C LEU A 193 -18.33 -3.85 22.53
N TRP A 194 -17.72 -3.16 21.58
CA TRP A 194 -17.79 -1.71 21.45
C TRP A 194 -19.21 -1.19 21.21
N ALA A 195 -20.02 -1.88 20.40
CA ALA A 195 -21.39 -1.49 20.08
C ALA A 195 -22.35 -1.58 21.27
N GLN A 196 -21.99 -2.41 22.26
CA GLN A 196 -22.76 -2.59 23.49
C GLN A 196 -22.45 -1.53 24.56
N ALA A 197 -21.38 -0.75 24.40
CA ALA A 197 -20.93 0.19 25.42
C ALA A 197 -21.66 1.55 25.40
N TRP A 198 -21.67 2.20 26.56
CA TRP A 198 -22.14 3.56 26.75
C TRP A 198 -21.06 4.47 27.32
N TYR A 199 -21.18 5.76 27.04
CA TYR A 199 -20.28 6.82 27.48
C TYR A 199 -21.10 7.92 28.14
N CYS A 200 -20.65 8.36 29.32
CA CYS A 200 -21.22 9.50 30.03
C CYS A 200 -20.34 10.72 29.81
N ALA A 201 -20.88 11.76 29.16
CA ALA A 201 -20.11 12.98 28.88
C ALA A 201 -19.70 13.72 30.17
N ARG A 202 -20.58 13.75 31.18
CA ARG A 202 -20.34 14.38 32.48
C ARG A 202 -19.16 13.81 33.25
N CYS A 203 -19.05 12.48 33.27
CA CYS A 203 -18.00 11.79 34.02
C CYS A 203 -16.77 11.46 33.17
N ALA A 204 -16.86 11.61 31.85
CA ALA A 204 -15.87 11.17 30.87
C ALA A 204 -15.49 9.67 31.02
N THR A 205 -16.44 8.84 31.44
CA THR A 205 -16.24 7.40 31.63
C THR A 205 -17.10 6.59 30.66
N ALA A 206 -16.56 5.45 30.23
CA ALA A 206 -17.28 4.45 29.46
C ALA A 206 -17.67 3.27 30.36
N HIS A 207 -18.74 2.58 30.03
CA HIS A 207 -19.20 1.41 30.77
C HIS A 207 -19.90 0.42 29.85
N PHE A 208 -19.83 -0.85 30.25
CA PHE A 208 -20.53 -1.95 29.60
C PHE A 208 -21.83 -2.24 30.32
N PRO A 209 -22.77 -2.95 29.66
CA PRO A 209 -24.00 -3.37 30.31
C PRO A 209 -23.69 -4.24 31.52
N PRO A 210 -24.48 -4.13 32.59
CA PRO A 210 -24.36 -5.05 33.71
C PRO A 210 -24.57 -6.47 33.17
N THR A 211 -23.64 -7.36 33.48
CA THR A 211 -23.78 -8.79 33.21
C THR A 211 -24.33 -9.46 34.47
N PRO A 212 -25.07 -10.57 34.36
CA PRO A 212 -25.59 -11.26 35.53
C PRO A 212 -24.45 -11.62 36.50
N GLY A 213 -24.43 -11.00 37.68
CA GLY A 213 -23.41 -11.20 38.71
C GLY A 213 -22.25 -10.18 38.73
N GLU A 214 -22.14 -9.28 37.75
CA GLU A 214 -21.14 -8.20 37.76
C GLU A 214 -21.82 -6.83 37.54
N PRO A 215 -21.75 -5.91 38.51
CA PRO A 215 -22.35 -4.59 38.36
C PRO A 215 -21.65 -3.79 37.25
N ALA A 216 -22.40 -2.88 36.62
CA ALA A 216 -21.84 -1.97 35.63
C ALA A 216 -20.72 -1.13 36.28
N ARG A 217 -19.49 -1.27 35.79
CA ARG A 217 -18.31 -0.57 36.29
C ARG A 217 -17.97 0.59 35.37
N ALA A 218 -17.68 1.76 35.97
CA ALA A 218 -17.10 2.88 35.25
C ALA A 218 -15.64 2.57 34.88
N LEU A 219 -15.31 2.74 33.61
CA LEU A 219 -13.97 2.56 33.05
C LEU A 219 -13.45 3.91 32.55
N SER A 220 -12.18 4.19 32.81
CA SER A 220 -11.48 5.27 32.12
C SER A 220 -11.42 5.00 30.62
N LEU A 221 -11.24 6.05 29.80
CA LEU A 221 -11.10 5.91 28.35
C LEU A 221 -9.96 4.95 27.94
N GLN A 222 -8.84 5.00 28.68
CA GLN A 222 -7.70 4.11 28.44
C GLN A 222 -8.03 2.65 28.76
N GLU A 223 -8.68 2.37 29.89
CA GLU A 223 -9.09 1.01 30.28
C GLU A 223 -10.14 0.44 29.33
N PHE A 224 -11.13 1.26 28.97
CA PHE A 224 -12.17 0.90 28.01
C PHE A 224 -11.56 0.44 26.68
N ARG A 225 -10.65 1.25 26.14
CA ARG A 225 -9.98 0.94 24.89
C ARG A 225 -9.10 -0.30 24.99
N ARG A 226 -8.34 -0.45 26.07
CA ARG A 226 -7.55 -1.67 26.33
C ARG A 226 -8.46 -2.89 26.30
N ARG A 227 -9.62 -2.84 26.95
CA ARG A 227 -10.58 -3.96 27.01
C ARG A 227 -11.16 -4.31 25.63
N ILE A 228 -11.54 -3.32 24.83
CA ILE A 228 -12.02 -3.56 23.46
C ILE A 228 -10.93 -4.15 22.57
N TRP A 229 -9.73 -3.56 22.60
CA TRP A 229 -8.64 -4.01 21.75
C TRP A 229 -8.13 -5.40 22.17
N GLN A 230 -8.20 -5.72 23.47
CA GLN A 230 -7.92 -7.06 23.96
C GLN A 230 -8.95 -8.08 23.47
N ALA A 231 -10.24 -7.73 23.42
CA ALA A 231 -11.27 -8.58 22.80
C ALA A 231 -11.01 -8.82 21.30
N GLY A 232 -10.40 -7.85 20.61
CA GLY A 232 -9.97 -7.98 19.22
C GLY A 232 -8.62 -8.70 19.01
N GLY A 233 -7.90 -9.05 20.07
CA GLY A 233 -6.59 -9.69 20.00
C GLY A 233 -5.40 -8.75 19.74
N TYR A 234 -5.60 -7.44 19.88
CA TYR A 234 -4.57 -6.40 19.66
C TYR A 234 -4.44 -5.43 20.85
N GLY A 235 -4.66 -5.94 22.06
CA GLY A 235 -4.58 -5.16 23.31
C GLY A 235 -3.19 -4.55 23.57
N ASP A 236 -2.13 -5.17 23.05
CA ASP A 236 -0.74 -4.66 23.12
C ASP A 236 -0.56 -3.32 22.40
N LEU A 237 -1.44 -2.99 21.46
CA LEU A 237 -1.44 -1.69 20.80
C LEU A 237 -1.99 -0.58 21.70
N ALA A 238 -2.88 -0.90 22.66
CA ALA A 238 -3.52 0.09 23.51
C ALA A 238 -2.50 0.73 24.46
N ASP A 239 -1.47 -0.01 24.85
CA ASP A 239 -0.37 0.50 25.66
C ASP A 239 0.63 1.33 24.83
N ARG A 240 0.81 0.98 23.56
CA ARG A 240 1.70 1.73 22.64
C ARG A 240 1.13 3.08 22.20
N TYR A 241 -0.18 3.21 22.16
CA TYR A 241 -0.85 4.42 21.69
C TYR A 241 -1.77 4.95 22.78
N PRO A 242 -1.35 5.50 23.93
CA PRO A 242 -2.27 5.90 25.02
C PRO A 242 -3.36 6.89 24.57
N ALA A 243 -4.57 6.77 25.14
CA ALA A 243 -5.64 7.74 24.97
C ALA A 243 -5.27 8.99 25.78
N VAL A 244 -5.27 10.15 25.12
CA VAL A 244 -4.95 11.47 25.70
C VAL A 244 -6.23 12.18 26.08
#